data_AF-A0A3D2Z6H5-F1
#
_entry.id   AF-A0A3D2Z6H5-F1
#
_cell.length_a   1.000
_cell.length_b   1.000
_cell.length_c   1.000
_cell.angle_alpha   90.00
_cell.angle_beta   90.00
_cell.angle_gamma   90.00
#
_symmetry.space_group_name_H-M   'P 1'
#
loop_
_entity.id
_entity.type
_entity.pdbx_description
1 polymer ?
#
loop_
_entity_poly.entity_id
_entity_poly.type
_entity_poly.pdbx_seq_one_letter_code
_entity_poly.pdbx_strand_id
1 'polypeptide(L)'
;MTATLERKIHVTTPLPLRPNLEQYQNQAKDLLRAATSGDDAELERIHILADAQLAIAREHSITSWSRFKRLIGLLEPFRAALYPGDADAVRAMLDEAPELAVCEPWPGAPGYKPIQGVSSGCVWHRPQQMQVAGMLADAGAEMDITIAARAGLVERVRHMLDADPSLINARDSAGRSAMYRAGCVFGIFHEGEAIVDLLLERGAEPDFFVACTFGMVEEVEKALAEDPSLAKGLDPDGMTSLHWAIRHRRCDGPQRPVAITRLLLEAGVDVNAPNPTEEQMQAIHHCGEWAAFVEQVDLLLEYGADINAAAGNDWTPLDYAMDRGRQEMASHLEARGGRVSGKLSG
;
A
#
# COMPACT_ATOMS: atom_id res chain seq x y z
N MET A 1 18.97 -38.71 -19.32
CA MET A 1 18.69 -37.80 -18.19
C MET A 1 19.88 -36.88 -18.00
N THR A 2 20.09 -35.98 -18.94
CA THR A 2 21.14 -34.96 -18.92
C THR A 2 20.45 -33.67 -19.34
N ALA A 3 20.20 -32.81 -18.35
CA ALA A 3 19.49 -31.57 -18.53
C ALA A 3 20.40 -30.57 -19.24
N THR A 4 19.88 -30.02 -20.33
CA THR A 4 20.45 -28.93 -21.11
C THR A 4 20.56 -27.68 -20.24
N LEU A 5 21.76 -27.39 -19.72
CA LEU A 5 22.12 -26.11 -19.12
C LEU A 5 22.72 -25.23 -20.22
N GLU A 6 21.85 -24.76 -21.12
CA GLU A 6 22.16 -23.63 -21.98
C GLU A 6 21.66 -22.33 -21.33
N ARG A 7 22.55 -21.33 -21.34
CA ARG A 7 22.39 -19.91 -20.97
C ARG A 7 22.64 -19.57 -19.50
N LYS A 8 23.70 -18.77 -19.23
CA LYS A 8 23.60 -17.34 -18.82
C LYS A 8 24.94 -16.80 -18.29
N ILE A 9 25.78 -16.29 -19.20
CA ILE A 9 26.65 -15.16 -18.85
C ILE A 9 25.76 -13.92 -18.99
N HIS A 10 25.55 -13.21 -17.86
CA HIS A 10 24.57 -12.13 -17.65
C HIS A 10 23.11 -12.55 -17.56
N VAL A 11 22.79 -13.36 -16.54
CA VAL A 11 21.58 -13.10 -15.77
C VAL A 11 21.98 -12.94 -14.33
N THR A 12 21.63 -11.78 -13.80
CA THR A 12 21.63 -11.49 -12.37
C THR A 12 20.59 -12.41 -11.72
N THR A 13 21.04 -13.45 -11.01
CA THR A 13 20.14 -14.29 -10.23
C THR A 13 19.78 -13.50 -8.97
N PRO A 14 18.50 -13.08 -8.76
CA PRO A 14 18.12 -12.45 -7.50
C PRO A 14 18.31 -13.42 -6.35
N LEU A 15 18.59 -12.90 -5.15
CA LEU A 15 18.69 -13.75 -3.96
C LEU A 15 17.33 -14.43 -3.70
N PRO A 16 17.32 -15.70 -3.28
CA PRO A 16 16.10 -16.37 -2.86
C PRO A 16 15.55 -15.73 -1.59
N LEU A 17 14.24 -15.88 -1.33
CA LEU A 17 13.55 -15.28 -0.18
C LEU A 17 14.20 -15.58 1.19
N ARG A 18 14.83 -16.75 1.37
CA ARG A 18 15.56 -17.07 2.61
C ARG A 18 16.95 -17.58 2.24
N PRO A 19 17.89 -16.68 1.90
CA PRO A 19 19.23 -17.10 1.53
C PRO A 19 19.94 -17.64 2.77
N ASN A 20 20.54 -18.82 2.63
CA ASN A 20 21.25 -19.46 3.71
C ASN A 20 22.75 -19.46 3.41
N LEU A 21 23.53 -18.79 4.25
CA LEU A 21 24.97 -18.67 4.03
C LEU A 21 25.69 -20.03 4.01
N GLU A 22 25.25 -20.99 4.83
CA GLU A 22 25.83 -22.34 4.86
C GLU A 22 25.58 -23.09 3.55
N GLN A 23 24.40 -22.91 2.94
CA GLN A 23 24.10 -23.48 1.63
C GLN A 23 25.03 -22.92 0.55
N TYR A 24 25.25 -21.59 0.51
CA TYR A 24 26.20 -20.99 -0.42
C TYR A 24 27.65 -21.40 -0.16
N GLN A 25 28.03 -21.58 1.11
CA GLN A 25 29.36 -22.12 1.45
C GLN A 25 29.55 -23.55 0.95
N ASN A 26 28.50 -24.37 0.99
CA ASN A 26 28.54 -25.73 0.48
C ASN A 26 28.54 -25.75 -1.05
N GLN A 27 27.72 -24.91 -1.70
CA GLN A 27 27.78 -24.70 -3.16
C GLN A 27 29.18 -24.28 -3.64
N ALA A 28 29.86 -23.40 -2.90
CA ALA A 28 31.23 -23.00 -3.25
C ALA A 28 32.23 -24.18 -3.19
N LYS A 29 32.06 -25.09 -2.22
CA LYS A 29 32.88 -26.31 -2.12
C LYS A 29 32.59 -27.27 -3.25
N ASP A 30 31.33 -27.41 -3.63
CA ASP A 30 30.91 -28.31 -4.71
C ASP A 30 31.36 -27.79 -6.08
N LEU A 31 31.29 -26.47 -6.31
CA LEU A 31 31.86 -25.80 -7.48
C LEU A 31 33.38 -26.02 -7.59
N LEU A 32 34.11 -25.89 -6.48
CA LEU A 32 35.55 -26.18 -6.47
C LEU A 32 35.83 -27.65 -6.79
N ARG A 33 35.06 -28.59 -6.23
CA ARG A 33 35.20 -30.03 -6.51
C ARG A 33 34.96 -30.33 -8.00
N ALA A 34 33.93 -29.75 -8.58
CA ALA A 34 33.62 -29.88 -10.01
C ALA A 34 34.72 -29.30 -10.90
N ALA A 35 35.27 -28.13 -10.54
CA ALA A 35 36.40 -27.53 -11.26
C ALA A 35 37.65 -28.44 -11.22
N THR A 36 37.90 -29.09 -10.08
CA THR A 36 39.04 -30.01 -9.93
C THR A 36 38.85 -31.37 -10.60
N SER A 37 37.61 -31.81 -10.87
CA SER A 37 37.37 -33.08 -11.59
C SER A 37 37.54 -32.97 -13.10
N GLY A 38 37.67 -31.75 -13.64
CA GLY A 38 37.97 -31.50 -15.05
C GLY A 38 36.78 -31.68 -16.00
N ASP A 39 35.55 -31.72 -15.46
CA ASP A 39 34.34 -31.98 -16.24
C ASP A 39 33.79 -30.75 -16.99
N ASP A 40 34.35 -29.55 -16.76
CA ASP A 40 33.78 -28.32 -17.32
C ASP A 40 34.85 -27.25 -17.64
N ALA A 41 34.99 -26.93 -18.94
CA ALA A 41 35.92 -25.92 -19.42
C ALA A 41 35.52 -24.49 -19.00
N GLU A 42 34.26 -24.26 -18.61
CA GLU A 42 33.83 -22.96 -18.08
C GLU A 42 34.33 -22.68 -16.65
N LEU A 43 34.81 -23.71 -15.94
CA LEU A 43 35.34 -23.62 -14.57
C LEU A 43 36.86 -23.41 -14.49
N GLU A 44 37.54 -23.17 -15.63
CA GLU A 44 38.99 -22.96 -15.70
C GLU A 44 39.51 -21.83 -14.78
N ARG A 45 38.63 -20.90 -14.37
CA ARG A 45 38.97 -19.76 -13.50
C ARG A 45 38.86 -20.07 -12.00
N ILE A 46 38.42 -21.26 -11.61
CA ILE A 46 38.22 -21.65 -10.22
C ILE A 46 39.33 -22.60 -9.80
N HIS A 47 40.33 -22.08 -9.08
CA HIS A 47 41.47 -22.88 -8.59
C HIS A 47 41.42 -23.09 -7.08
N ILE A 48 40.87 -22.12 -6.35
CA ILE A 48 40.75 -22.16 -4.90
C ILE A 48 39.33 -21.83 -4.45
N LEU A 49 39.01 -22.13 -3.19
CA LEU A 49 37.69 -21.87 -2.61
C LEU A 49 37.29 -20.38 -2.73
N ALA A 50 38.25 -19.46 -2.66
CA ALA A 50 38.00 -18.03 -2.81
C ALA A 50 37.45 -17.68 -4.19
N ASP A 51 37.89 -18.37 -5.26
CA ASP A 51 37.41 -18.14 -6.62
C ASP A 51 35.97 -18.61 -6.77
N ALA A 52 35.65 -19.79 -6.22
CA ALA A 52 34.29 -20.34 -6.21
C ALA A 52 33.32 -19.44 -5.42
N GLN A 53 33.76 -18.96 -4.25
CA GLN A 53 33.00 -18.01 -3.43
C GLN A 53 32.74 -16.69 -4.17
N LEU A 54 33.76 -16.18 -4.88
CA LEU A 54 33.64 -14.96 -5.67
C LEU A 54 32.71 -15.15 -6.88
N ALA A 55 32.74 -16.34 -7.51
CA ALA A 55 31.84 -16.68 -8.61
C ALA A 55 30.37 -16.63 -8.16
N ILE A 56 30.05 -17.26 -7.02
CA ILE A 56 28.70 -17.19 -6.42
C ILE A 56 28.31 -15.74 -6.11
N ALA A 57 29.18 -14.95 -5.46
CA ALA A 57 28.86 -13.57 -5.13
C ALA A 57 28.54 -12.74 -6.38
N ARG A 58 29.31 -12.93 -7.46
CA ARG A 58 29.12 -12.23 -8.74
C ARG A 58 27.85 -12.64 -9.48
N GLU A 59 27.39 -13.88 -9.33
CA GLU A 59 26.09 -14.32 -9.86
C GLU A 59 24.93 -13.46 -9.31
N HIS A 60 25.07 -13.01 -8.06
CA HIS A 60 24.15 -12.11 -7.38
C HIS A 60 24.55 -10.63 -7.47
N SER A 61 25.41 -10.26 -8.42
CA SER A 61 25.91 -8.88 -8.63
C SER A 61 26.70 -8.29 -7.45
N ILE A 62 27.25 -9.13 -6.57
CA ILE A 62 28.01 -8.69 -5.40
C ILE A 62 29.50 -8.89 -5.66
N THR A 63 30.28 -7.83 -5.47
CA THR A 63 31.68 -7.78 -5.91
C THR A 63 32.66 -8.53 -5.01
N SER A 64 32.24 -8.96 -3.82
CA SER A 64 33.10 -9.72 -2.90
C SER A 64 32.33 -10.69 -2.01
N TRP A 65 32.97 -11.80 -1.65
CA TRP A 65 32.39 -12.79 -0.74
C TRP A 65 32.18 -12.26 0.69
N SER A 66 33.07 -11.38 1.18
CA SER A 66 32.89 -10.75 2.49
C SER A 66 31.64 -9.86 2.51
N ARG A 67 31.39 -9.09 1.44
CA ARG A 67 30.18 -8.29 1.26
C ARG A 67 28.94 -9.17 1.11
N PHE A 68 29.03 -10.26 0.37
CA PHE A 68 27.96 -11.26 0.23
C PHE A 68 27.54 -11.84 1.59
N LYS A 69 28.51 -12.27 2.40
CA LYS A 69 28.27 -12.75 3.77
C LYS A 69 27.60 -11.69 4.65
N ARG A 70 28.09 -10.45 4.56
CA ARG A 70 27.56 -9.35 5.36
C ARG A 70 26.12 -9.03 4.97
N LEU A 71 25.84 -8.97 3.66
CA LEU A 71 24.49 -8.80 3.14
C LEU A 71 23.54 -9.86 3.68
N ILE A 72 23.89 -11.16 3.58
CA ILE A 72 23.07 -12.25 4.12
C ILE A 72 22.83 -12.08 5.63
N GLY A 73 23.86 -11.68 6.38
CA GLY A 73 23.74 -11.44 7.82
C GLY A 73 22.86 -10.23 8.20
N LEU A 74 22.68 -9.27 7.28
CA LEU A 74 21.85 -8.08 7.49
C LEU A 74 20.39 -8.28 7.07
N LEU A 75 20.05 -9.30 6.28
CA LEU A 75 18.70 -9.47 5.75
C LEU A 75 17.62 -9.59 6.83
N GLU A 76 17.82 -10.44 7.83
CA GLU A 76 16.83 -10.60 8.91
C GLU A 76 16.73 -9.36 9.83
N PRO A 77 17.85 -8.74 10.27
CA PRO A 77 17.81 -7.43 10.93
C PRO A 77 17.09 -6.36 10.10
N PHE A 78 17.34 -6.32 8.79
CA PHE A 78 16.73 -5.37 7.88
C PHE A 78 15.22 -5.58 7.81
N ARG A 79 14.78 -6.82 7.59
CA ARG A 79 13.37 -7.22 7.61
C ARG A 79 12.67 -6.85 8.92
N ALA A 80 13.34 -7.09 10.05
CA ALA A 80 12.83 -6.76 11.36
C ALA A 80 12.68 -5.25 11.59
N ALA A 81 13.50 -4.42 10.95
CA ALA A 81 13.42 -2.96 11.01
C ALA A 81 12.33 -2.38 10.09
N LEU A 82 12.04 -3.02 8.95
CA LEU A 82 11.04 -2.54 7.99
C LEU A 82 9.62 -2.52 8.56
N TYR A 83 9.20 -3.60 9.24
CA TYR A 83 7.83 -3.74 9.76
C TYR A 83 7.44 -2.65 10.79
N PRO A 84 8.23 -2.38 11.84
CA PRO A 84 7.95 -1.28 12.75
C PRO A 84 8.17 0.10 12.11
N GLY A 85 8.85 0.18 10.96
CA GLY A 85 9.26 1.43 10.33
C GLY A 85 10.43 2.08 11.08
N ASP A 86 11.42 1.31 11.53
CA ASP A 86 12.63 1.86 12.16
C ASP A 86 13.53 2.49 11.09
N ALA A 87 13.21 3.74 10.76
CA ALA A 87 13.85 4.51 9.71
C ALA A 87 15.37 4.69 9.92
N ASP A 88 15.81 4.82 11.18
CA ASP A 88 17.23 4.99 11.50
C ASP A 88 18.00 3.68 11.31
N ALA A 89 17.43 2.55 11.77
CA ALA A 89 18.04 1.24 11.55
C ALA A 89 18.07 0.87 10.06
N VAL A 90 16.99 1.14 9.33
CA VAL A 90 16.93 0.94 7.87
C VAL A 90 18.00 1.77 7.18
N ARG A 91 18.13 3.06 7.52
CA ARG A 91 19.16 3.94 6.94
C ARG A 91 20.56 3.41 7.21
N ALA A 92 20.89 3.10 8.45
CA ALA A 92 22.22 2.61 8.82
C ALA A 92 22.59 1.33 8.05
N MET A 93 21.63 0.42 7.85
CA MET A 93 21.84 -0.80 7.08
C MET A 93 21.96 -0.55 5.57
N LEU A 94 21.18 0.38 5.00
CA LEU A 94 21.30 0.78 3.59
C LEU A 94 22.60 1.52 3.31
N ASP A 95 23.09 2.35 4.23
CA ASP A 95 24.40 3.01 4.12
C ASP A 95 25.54 1.98 4.11
N GLU A 96 25.39 0.87 4.84
CA GLU A 96 26.36 -0.23 4.85
C GLU A 96 26.25 -1.12 3.60
N ALA A 97 25.02 -1.46 3.21
CA ALA A 97 24.71 -2.42 2.15
C ALA A 97 23.46 -1.97 1.36
N PRO A 98 23.61 -1.04 0.38
CA PRO A 98 22.50 -0.56 -0.45
C PRO A 98 21.83 -1.68 -1.26
N GLU A 99 22.53 -2.79 -1.54
CA GLU A 99 21.98 -3.98 -2.19
C GLU A 99 20.79 -4.58 -1.41
N LEU A 100 20.66 -4.27 -0.11
CA LEU A 100 19.48 -4.67 0.67
C LEU A 100 18.19 -4.15 0.04
N ALA A 101 18.19 -2.95 -0.56
CA ALA A 101 17.00 -2.32 -1.15
C ALA A 101 16.40 -3.11 -2.33
N VAL A 102 17.18 -3.98 -2.97
CA VAL A 102 16.72 -4.81 -4.09
C VAL A 102 16.59 -6.29 -3.69
N CYS A 103 16.77 -6.61 -2.40
CA CYS A 103 16.62 -7.96 -1.86
C CYS A 103 15.14 -8.27 -1.57
N GLU A 104 14.39 -8.56 -2.62
CA GLU A 104 13.00 -9.02 -2.51
C GLU A 104 12.88 -10.50 -2.09
N PRO A 105 11.71 -10.91 -1.55
CA PRO A 105 10.61 -10.07 -1.08
C PRO A 105 10.80 -9.57 0.36
N TRP A 106 10.21 -8.39 0.60
CA TRP A 106 9.95 -7.83 1.92
C TRP A 106 8.98 -8.73 2.70
N PRO A 107 8.97 -8.71 4.04
CA PRO A 107 8.07 -9.57 4.80
C PRO A 107 6.63 -9.27 4.40
N GLY A 108 6.00 -10.21 3.70
CA GLY A 108 4.58 -10.15 3.41
C GLY A 108 3.81 -10.30 4.72
N ALA A 109 2.82 -9.45 4.95
CA ALA A 109 1.77 -9.77 5.92
C ALA A 109 1.08 -11.08 5.47
N PRO A 110 0.71 -11.99 6.40
CA PRO A 110 -0.11 -13.15 6.06
C PRO A 110 -1.35 -12.70 5.27
N GLY A 111 -1.57 -13.27 4.09
CA GLY A 111 -2.72 -12.97 3.22
C GLY A 111 -2.48 -11.94 2.11
N TYR A 112 -1.37 -11.20 2.11
CA TYR A 112 -1.04 -10.24 1.03
C TYR A 112 0.04 -10.81 0.10
N LYS A 113 -0.26 -10.86 -1.20
CA LYS A 113 0.74 -11.23 -2.22
C LYS A 113 1.84 -10.15 -2.25
N PRO A 114 3.13 -10.52 -2.38
CA PRO A 114 4.19 -9.54 -2.59
C PRO A 114 3.87 -8.74 -3.85
N ILE A 115 3.68 -7.43 -3.71
CA ILE A 115 3.78 -6.51 -4.84
C ILE A 115 5.28 -6.32 -5.08
N GLN A 116 5.72 -6.49 -6.32
CA GLN A 116 7.10 -6.25 -6.77
C GLN A 116 7.51 -4.82 -6.40
N GLY A 117 8.70 -4.65 -5.86
CA GLY A 117 9.25 -3.36 -5.40
C GLY A 117 8.99 -3.04 -3.92
N VAL A 118 9.02 -1.75 -3.58
CA VAL A 118 8.65 -1.26 -2.24
C VAL A 118 7.18 -1.64 -1.96
N SER A 119 6.98 -2.74 -1.23
CA SER A 119 5.65 -3.35 -1.11
C SER A 119 4.65 -2.44 -0.39
N SER A 120 3.35 -2.62 -0.65
CA SER A 120 2.28 -1.97 0.12
C SER A 120 2.36 -2.25 1.62
N GLY A 121 3.03 -3.34 2.03
CA GLY A 121 3.30 -3.67 3.43
C GLY A 121 4.36 -2.79 4.10
N CYS A 122 5.15 -2.05 3.32
CA CYS A 122 6.07 -1.00 3.81
C CYS A 122 5.41 0.38 3.85
N VAL A 123 4.13 0.48 3.48
CA VAL A 123 3.39 1.75 3.34
C VAL A 123 2.07 1.68 4.11
N TRP A 124 2.08 1.06 5.29
CA TRP A 124 1.04 1.35 6.29
C TRP A 124 1.23 2.79 6.74
N HIS A 125 0.11 3.49 6.94
CA HIS A 125 0.06 4.95 7.09
C HIS A 125 0.60 5.42 8.45
N ARG A 126 1.90 5.24 8.64
CA ARG A 126 2.72 5.80 9.71
C ARG A 126 3.80 6.65 9.04
N PRO A 127 4.05 7.87 9.53
CA PRO A 127 5.06 8.76 8.95
C PRO A 127 6.43 8.07 8.74
N GLN A 128 6.80 7.18 9.65
CA GLN A 128 8.07 6.45 9.59
C GLN A 128 8.13 5.45 8.43
N GLN A 129 7.01 4.83 8.07
CA GLN A 129 6.94 3.87 6.96
C GLN A 129 6.99 4.56 5.58
N MET A 130 6.39 5.75 5.46
CA MET A 130 6.55 6.60 4.27
C MET A 130 8.03 7.00 4.07
N GLN A 131 8.72 7.33 5.16
CA GLN A 131 10.14 7.65 5.14
C GLN A 131 10.98 6.46 4.67
N VAL A 132 10.71 5.26 5.21
CA VAL A 132 11.37 4.01 4.80
C VAL A 132 11.15 3.72 3.31
N ALA A 133 9.94 3.92 2.80
CA ALA A 133 9.64 3.75 1.38
C ALA A 133 10.50 4.68 0.51
N GLY A 134 10.65 5.94 0.90
CA GLY A 134 11.57 6.88 0.24
C GLY A 134 13.01 6.41 0.24
N MET A 135 13.53 5.96 1.39
CA MET A 135 14.91 5.46 1.51
C MET A 135 15.19 4.25 0.61
N LEU A 136 14.27 3.28 0.57
CA LEU A 136 14.40 2.10 -0.30
C LEU A 136 14.47 2.52 -1.77
N ALA A 137 13.61 3.47 -2.15
CA ALA A 137 13.54 3.97 -3.51
C ALA A 137 14.77 4.81 -3.90
N ASP A 138 15.37 5.54 -2.96
CA ASP A 138 16.64 6.25 -3.14
C ASP A 138 17.82 5.28 -3.26
N ALA A 139 17.74 4.14 -2.57
CA ALA A 139 18.71 3.05 -2.65
C ALA A 139 18.55 2.13 -3.89
N GLY A 140 17.63 2.46 -4.80
CA GLY A 140 17.46 1.77 -6.08
C GLY A 140 16.41 0.66 -6.09
N ALA A 141 15.58 0.54 -5.06
CA ALA A 141 14.39 -0.32 -5.12
C ALA A 141 13.44 0.16 -6.24
N GLU A 142 12.91 -0.79 -7.01
CA GLU A 142 11.89 -0.49 -8.00
C GLU A 142 10.61 0.06 -7.32
N MET A 143 10.06 1.12 -7.90
CA MET A 143 8.89 1.80 -7.37
C MET A 143 8.03 2.33 -8.51
N ASP A 144 6.82 1.78 -8.60
CA ASP A 144 5.76 2.26 -9.48
C ASP A 144 5.13 3.56 -8.92
N ILE A 145 4.60 4.41 -9.80
CA ILE A 145 3.96 5.69 -9.47
C ILE A 145 2.79 5.52 -8.48
N THR A 146 2.06 4.42 -8.55
CA THR A 146 0.97 4.05 -7.64
C THR A 146 1.48 3.80 -6.21
N ILE A 147 2.67 3.22 -6.07
CA ILE A 147 3.33 3.00 -4.77
C ILE A 147 3.88 4.32 -4.25
N ALA A 148 4.55 5.10 -5.10
CA ALA A 148 5.05 6.42 -4.76
C ALA A 148 3.92 7.35 -4.27
N ALA A 149 2.76 7.29 -4.93
CA ALA A 149 1.58 8.04 -4.56
C ALA A 149 1.00 7.60 -3.21
N ARG A 150 0.91 6.28 -2.97
CA ARG A 150 0.49 5.74 -1.66
C ARG A 150 1.43 6.14 -0.53
N ALA A 151 2.72 6.23 -0.82
CA ALA A 151 3.77 6.59 0.13
C ALA A 151 3.90 8.10 0.37
N GLY A 152 3.14 8.93 -0.35
CA GLY A 152 3.18 10.38 -0.18
C GLY A 152 4.47 11.02 -0.71
N LEU A 153 5.18 10.35 -1.62
CA LEU A 153 6.45 10.85 -2.17
C LEU A 153 6.19 11.85 -3.31
N VAL A 154 5.65 13.02 -2.96
CA VAL A 154 5.16 14.05 -3.92
C VAL A 154 6.21 14.39 -5.00
N GLU A 155 7.44 14.71 -4.58
CA GLU A 155 8.51 15.08 -5.52
C GLU A 155 8.98 13.90 -6.38
N ARG A 156 8.88 12.67 -5.87
CA ARG A 156 9.16 11.47 -6.67
C ARG A 156 8.08 11.28 -7.73
N VAL A 157 6.80 11.41 -7.37
CA VAL A 157 5.68 11.37 -8.33
C VAL A 157 5.87 12.44 -9.41
N ARG A 158 6.26 13.66 -9.02
CA ARG A 158 6.59 14.76 -9.96
C ARG A 158 7.69 14.35 -10.94
N HIS A 159 8.83 13.88 -10.44
CA HIS A 159 9.93 13.45 -11.30
C HIS A 159 9.56 12.27 -12.21
N MET A 160 8.74 11.32 -11.73
CA MET A 160 8.27 10.20 -12.55
C MET A 160 7.41 10.70 -13.71
N LEU A 161 6.48 11.63 -13.47
CA LEU A 161 5.65 12.22 -14.52
C LEU A 161 6.44 13.13 -15.48
N ASP A 162 7.47 13.81 -14.98
CA ASP A 162 8.36 14.62 -15.82
C ASP A 162 9.20 13.74 -16.76
N ALA A 163 9.63 12.57 -16.29
CA ALA A 163 10.36 11.59 -17.09
C ALA A 163 9.45 10.83 -18.06
N ASP A 164 8.24 10.47 -17.64
CA ASP A 164 7.24 9.76 -18.45
C ASP A 164 5.81 10.25 -18.14
N PRO A 165 5.29 11.19 -18.97
CA PRO A 165 3.92 11.69 -18.81
C PRO A 165 2.83 10.64 -19.00
N SER A 166 3.12 9.49 -19.63
CA SER A 166 2.12 8.44 -19.84
C SER A 166 1.71 7.74 -18.53
N LEU A 167 2.49 7.91 -17.47
CA LEU A 167 2.23 7.37 -16.14
C LEU A 167 1.03 8.03 -15.44
N ILE A 168 0.52 9.14 -15.96
CA ILE A 168 -0.56 9.93 -15.32
C ILE A 168 -1.81 9.10 -14.98
N ASN A 169 -2.11 8.10 -15.81
CA ASN A 169 -3.24 7.18 -15.66
C ASN A 169 -2.79 5.72 -15.44
N ALA A 170 -1.52 5.50 -15.07
CA ALA A 170 -1.01 4.16 -14.80
C ALA A 170 -1.77 3.52 -13.64
N ARG A 171 -2.00 2.21 -13.75
CA ARG A 171 -2.76 1.41 -12.78
C ARG A 171 -1.93 0.21 -12.34
N ASP A 172 -2.03 -0.12 -11.06
CA ASP A 172 -1.41 -1.31 -10.51
C ASP A 172 -2.13 -2.60 -10.95
N SER A 173 -1.64 -3.76 -10.51
CA SER A 173 -2.21 -5.07 -10.85
C SER A 173 -3.64 -5.30 -10.32
N ALA A 174 -4.13 -4.45 -9.41
CA ALA A 174 -5.52 -4.44 -8.96
C ALA A 174 -6.36 -3.37 -9.68
N GLY A 175 -5.80 -2.61 -10.62
CA GLY A 175 -6.52 -1.56 -11.35
C GLY A 175 -6.55 -0.20 -10.65
N ARG A 176 -5.75 0.01 -9.59
CA ARG A 176 -5.73 1.27 -8.82
C ARG A 176 -4.76 2.26 -9.43
N SER A 177 -5.21 3.49 -9.68
CA SER A 177 -4.39 4.59 -10.20
C SER A 177 -3.49 5.22 -9.12
N ALA A 178 -2.56 6.08 -9.53
CA ALA A 178 -1.81 6.91 -8.59
C ALA A 178 -2.73 7.82 -7.77
N MET A 179 -3.76 8.40 -8.40
CA MET A 179 -4.74 9.27 -7.74
C MET A 179 -5.55 8.51 -6.70
N TYR A 180 -6.03 7.31 -7.05
CA TYR A 180 -6.68 6.39 -6.11
C TYR A 180 -5.80 6.10 -4.91
N ARG A 181 -4.52 5.77 -5.16
CA ARG A 181 -3.57 5.38 -4.10
C ARG A 181 -3.24 6.52 -3.15
N ALA A 182 -3.16 7.75 -3.65
CA ALA A 182 -3.04 8.96 -2.84
C ALA A 182 -4.33 9.24 -2.06
N GLY A 183 -5.49 9.00 -2.69
CA GLY A 183 -6.82 9.26 -2.14
C GLY A 183 -7.42 8.17 -1.25
N CYS A 184 -6.83 6.98 -1.11
CA CYS A 184 -7.40 5.87 -0.32
C CYS A 184 -6.80 5.72 1.09
N VAL A 185 -5.81 6.55 1.45
CA VAL A 185 -5.04 6.48 2.70
C VAL A 185 -5.85 6.77 3.97
N PHE A 186 -5.71 5.99 5.04
CA PHE A 186 -6.43 6.29 6.29
C PHE A 186 -5.84 7.51 7.04
N GLY A 187 -6.70 8.38 7.57
CA GLY A 187 -6.29 9.55 8.38
C GLY A 187 -5.92 10.81 7.58
N ILE A 188 -5.34 11.79 8.28
CA ILE A 188 -4.83 13.05 7.71
C ILE A 188 -3.58 12.74 6.89
N PHE A 189 -3.60 13.09 5.61
CA PHE A 189 -2.55 12.74 4.65
C PHE A 189 -2.35 13.85 3.62
N HIS A 190 -1.68 14.92 4.05
CA HIS A 190 -1.47 16.13 3.26
C HIS A 190 -0.64 15.86 1.99
N GLU A 191 0.25 14.87 2.01
CA GLU A 191 1.03 14.47 0.85
C GLU A 191 0.15 13.84 -0.23
N GLY A 192 -0.83 13.02 0.14
CA GLY A 192 -1.78 12.44 -0.82
C GLY A 192 -2.64 13.51 -1.47
N GLU A 193 -3.08 14.47 -0.68
CA GLU A 193 -3.75 15.68 -1.16
C GLU A 193 -2.89 16.45 -2.19
N ALA A 194 -1.62 16.70 -1.88
CA ALA A 194 -0.69 17.35 -2.80
C ALA A 194 -0.44 16.55 -4.08
N ILE A 195 -0.42 15.21 -4.00
CA ILE A 195 -0.32 14.33 -5.17
C ILE A 195 -1.58 14.40 -6.03
N VAL A 196 -2.78 14.41 -5.41
CA VAL A 196 -4.02 14.55 -6.17
C VAL A 196 -4.04 15.87 -6.93
N ASP A 197 -3.63 16.98 -6.29
CA ASP A 197 -3.51 18.27 -6.98
C ASP A 197 -2.51 18.23 -8.13
N LEU A 198 -1.32 17.67 -7.90
CA LEU A 198 -0.31 17.49 -8.93
C LEU A 198 -0.86 16.71 -10.14
N LEU A 199 -1.62 15.63 -9.89
CA LEU A 199 -2.20 14.82 -10.95
C LEU A 199 -3.28 15.59 -11.71
N LEU A 200 -4.18 16.29 -11.02
CA LEU A 200 -5.23 17.12 -11.64
C LEU A 200 -4.64 18.27 -12.46
N GLU A 201 -3.62 18.96 -11.94
CA GLU A 201 -2.88 20.02 -12.64
C GLU A 201 -2.23 19.51 -13.94
N ARG A 202 -1.86 18.22 -13.97
CA ARG A 202 -1.28 17.53 -15.14
C ARG A 202 -2.35 16.93 -16.06
N GLY A 203 -3.64 17.18 -15.79
CA GLY A 203 -4.75 16.74 -16.61
C GLY A 203 -5.20 15.30 -16.36
N ALA A 204 -4.89 14.72 -15.19
CA ALA A 204 -5.50 13.46 -14.78
C ALA A 204 -7.01 13.64 -14.58
N GLU A 205 -7.80 12.70 -15.08
CA GLU A 205 -9.22 12.65 -14.78
C GLU A 205 -9.42 12.01 -13.39
N PRO A 206 -10.26 12.61 -12.52
CA PRO A 206 -10.47 12.05 -11.19
C PRO A 206 -11.21 10.71 -11.26
N ASP A 207 -10.68 9.70 -10.58
CA ASP A 207 -11.45 8.46 -10.36
C ASP A 207 -12.74 8.81 -9.58
N PHE A 208 -13.89 8.23 -9.97
CA PHE A 208 -15.20 8.53 -9.36
C PHE A 208 -15.19 8.46 -7.82
N PHE A 209 -14.56 7.43 -7.26
CA PHE A 209 -14.43 7.25 -5.81
C PHE A 209 -13.53 8.32 -5.16
N VAL A 210 -12.48 8.74 -5.86
CA VAL A 210 -11.60 9.85 -5.42
C VAL A 210 -12.39 11.15 -5.41
N ALA A 211 -13.17 11.44 -6.45
CA ALA A 211 -14.03 12.62 -6.50
C ALA A 211 -14.99 12.68 -5.29
N CYS A 212 -15.54 11.54 -4.88
CA CYS A 212 -16.41 11.43 -3.70
C CYS A 212 -15.70 11.82 -2.39
N THR A 213 -14.48 11.30 -2.13
CA THR A 213 -13.73 11.59 -0.88
C THR A 213 -13.14 13.00 -0.84
N PHE A 214 -12.82 13.58 -2.00
CA PHE A 214 -12.32 14.96 -2.10
C PHE A 214 -13.43 16.02 -2.20
N GLY A 215 -14.70 15.61 -2.18
CA GLY A 215 -15.83 16.54 -2.24
C GLY A 215 -15.92 17.31 -3.55
N MET A 216 -15.50 16.70 -4.67
CA MET A 216 -15.58 17.29 -6.02
C MET A 216 -17.01 17.13 -6.56
N VAL A 217 -17.93 17.96 -6.06
CA VAL A 217 -19.38 17.83 -6.31
C VAL A 217 -19.69 17.84 -7.80
N GLU A 218 -19.14 18.79 -8.53
CA GLU A 218 -19.42 18.96 -9.96
C GLU A 218 -18.93 17.75 -10.78
N GLU A 219 -17.79 17.16 -10.42
CA GLU A 219 -17.27 15.96 -11.09
C GLU A 219 -18.11 14.72 -10.78
N VAL A 220 -18.60 14.59 -9.55
CA VAL A 220 -19.52 13.49 -9.17
C VAL A 220 -20.87 13.64 -9.88
N GLU A 221 -21.44 14.84 -9.92
CA GLU A 221 -22.68 15.12 -10.67
C GLU A 221 -22.54 14.79 -12.15
N LYS A 222 -21.45 15.25 -12.78
CA LYS A 222 -21.13 14.95 -14.17
C LYS A 222 -21.01 13.45 -14.41
N ALA A 223 -20.21 12.76 -13.60
CA ALA A 223 -19.99 11.32 -13.73
C ALA A 223 -21.30 10.52 -13.58
N LEU A 224 -22.16 10.87 -12.63
CA LEU A 224 -23.47 10.22 -12.45
C LEU A 224 -24.47 10.55 -13.56
N ALA A 225 -24.39 11.73 -14.16
CA ALA A 225 -25.20 12.08 -15.32
C ALA A 225 -24.79 11.28 -16.57
N GLU A 226 -23.50 10.99 -16.72
CA GLU A 226 -22.97 10.18 -17.82
C GLU A 226 -23.23 8.68 -17.60
N ASP A 227 -22.98 8.18 -16.39
CA ASP A 227 -23.22 6.79 -16.00
C ASP A 227 -23.70 6.66 -14.54
N PRO A 228 -25.02 6.57 -14.32
CA PRO A 228 -25.60 6.38 -12.98
C PRO A 228 -25.17 5.07 -12.30
N SER A 229 -24.69 4.07 -13.06
CA SER A 229 -24.28 2.78 -12.49
C SER A 229 -23.00 2.89 -11.65
N LEU A 230 -22.19 3.94 -11.87
CA LEU A 230 -20.98 4.23 -11.09
C LEU A 230 -21.28 4.32 -9.59
N ALA A 231 -22.42 4.90 -9.20
CA ALA A 231 -22.81 5.01 -7.79
C ALA A 231 -22.87 3.64 -7.10
N LYS A 232 -23.37 2.62 -7.81
CA LYS A 232 -23.58 1.24 -7.30
C LYS A 232 -22.38 0.34 -7.55
N GLY A 233 -21.39 0.80 -8.31
CA GLY A 233 -20.13 0.11 -8.52
C GLY A 233 -19.33 -0.01 -7.23
N LEU A 234 -18.42 -0.99 -7.23
CA LEU A 234 -17.43 -1.16 -6.18
C LEU A 234 -16.08 -0.71 -6.70
N ASP A 235 -15.25 -0.16 -5.81
CA ASP A 235 -13.87 0.14 -6.13
C ASP A 235 -13.03 -1.16 -6.23
N PRO A 236 -11.75 -1.07 -6.64
CA PRO A 236 -10.85 -2.23 -6.71
C PRO A 236 -10.65 -2.99 -5.40
N ASP A 237 -10.83 -2.33 -4.24
CA ASP A 237 -10.72 -2.93 -2.92
C ASP A 237 -12.10 -3.44 -2.42
N GLY A 238 -13.16 -3.31 -3.23
CA GLY A 238 -14.54 -3.76 -2.98
C GLY A 238 -15.42 -2.78 -2.19
N MET A 239 -14.98 -1.53 -1.98
CA MET A 239 -15.70 -0.50 -1.24
C MET A 239 -16.80 0.15 -2.09
N THR A 240 -17.89 0.58 -1.45
CA THR A 240 -18.94 1.37 -2.11
C THR A 240 -18.60 2.87 -2.14
N SER A 241 -19.24 3.60 -3.06
CA SER A 241 -19.16 5.06 -3.17
C SER A 241 -19.51 5.79 -1.87
N LEU A 242 -20.51 5.30 -1.12
CA LEU A 242 -20.87 5.87 0.18
C LEU A 242 -19.72 5.79 1.19
N HIS A 243 -19.01 4.66 1.26
CA HIS A 243 -17.88 4.54 2.17
C HIS A 243 -16.79 5.58 1.89
N TRP A 244 -16.59 5.93 0.62
CA TRP A 244 -15.67 6.98 0.20
C TRP A 244 -16.18 8.38 0.51
N ALA A 245 -17.47 8.65 0.30
CA ALA A 245 -18.09 9.94 0.58
C ALA A 245 -18.10 10.33 2.08
N ILE A 246 -18.17 9.34 2.98
CA ILE A 246 -18.06 9.56 4.43
C ILE A 246 -16.61 9.85 4.85
N ARG A 247 -15.64 9.29 4.12
CA ARG A 247 -14.20 9.47 4.36
C ARG A 247 -13.70 10.72 3.66
N HIS A 248 -14.04 11.91 4.12
CA HIS A 248 -13.59 13.14 3.46
C HIS A 248 -12.08 13.41 3.69
N ARG A 249 -11.45 14.08 2.71
CA ARG A 249 -10.07 14.60 2.81
C ARG A 249 -9.97 16.11 2.74
N ARG A 250 -10.80 16.71 1.88
CA ARG A 250 -10.81 18.15 1.63
C ARG A 250 -12.21 18.71 1.78
N CYS A 251 -12.48 19.26 2.96
CA CYS A 251 -13.73 19.93 3.20
C CYS A 251 -13.54 21.11 4.15
N ASP A 252 -13.96 22.29 3.70
CA ASP A 252 -14.04 23.50 4.53
C ASP A 252 -15.35 23.54 5.36
N GLY A 253 -16.05 22.40 5.45
CA GLY A 253 -17.34 22.25 6.12
C GLY A 253 -18.17 21.10 5.57
N PRO A 254 -19.37 20.87 6.14
CA PRO A 254 -20.22 19.73 5.82
C PRO A 254 -20.85 19.79 4.42
N GLN A 255 -20.87 20.95 3.76
CA GLN A 255 -21.72 21.18 2.58
C GLN A 255 -21.37 20.24 1.42
N ARG A 256 -20.08 20.11 1.08
CA ARG A 256 -19.63 19.24 -0.02
C ARG A 256 -19.79 17.75 0.32
N PRO A 257 -19.32 17.24 1.48
CA PRO A 257 -19.54 15.84 1.84
C PRO A 257 -21.02 15.45 1.89
N VAL A 258 -21.87 16.31 2.46
CA VAL A 258 -23.32 16.07 2.51
C VAL A 258 -23.95 16.08 1.11
N ALA A 259 -23.51 16.97 0.22
CA ALA A 259 -23.98 16.99 -1.17
C ALA A 259 -23.60 15.70 -1.91
N ILE A 260 -22.35 15.24 -1.79
CA ILE A 260 -21.91 13.96 -2.37
C ILE A 260 -22.75 12.80 -1.81
N THR A 261 -22.90 12.71 -0.49
CA THR A 261 -23.69 11.64 0.15
C THR A 261 -25.13 11.65 -0.37
N ARG A 262 -25.73 12.83 -0.56
CA ARG A 262 -27.08 12.97 -1.10
C ARG A 262 -27.18 12.48 -2.55
N LEU A 263 -26.27 12.92 -3.42
CA LEU A 263 -26.23 12.49 -4.83
C LEU A 263 -26.15 10.96 -4.94
N LEU A 264 -25.30 10.32 -4.13
CA LEU A 264 -25.15 8.88 -4.12
C LEU A 264 -26.43 8.17 -3.65
N LEU A 265 -27.05 8.65 -2.56
CA LEU A 265 -28.30 8.10 -2.03
C LEU A 265 -29.47 8.26 -3.02
N GLU A 266 -29.58 9.40 -3.68
CA GLU A 266 -30.56 9.66 -4.73
C GLU A 266 -30.34 8.79 -5.98
N ALA A 267 -29.09 8.38 -6.26
CA ALA A 267 -28.76 7.37 -7.28
C ALA A 267 -29.16 5.93 -6.87
N GLY A 268 -29.72 5.74 -5.67
CA GLY A 268 -30.28 4.48 -5.21
C GLY A 268 -29.23 3.44 -4.82
N VAL A 269 -28.09 3.89 -4.29
CA VAL A 269 -27.11 3.01 -3.62
C VAL A 269 -27.75 2.37 -2.39
N ASP A 270 -27.31 1.15 -2.06
CA ASP A 270 -27.71 0.51 -0.82
C ASP A 270 -26.99 1.17 0.37
N VAL A 271 -27.75 1.87 1.21
CA VAL A 271 -27.24 2.56 2.40
C VAL A 271 -26.63 1.60 3.43
N ASN A 272 -27.07 0.34 3.42
CA ASN A 272 -26.67 -0.70 4.37
C ASN A 272 -25.66 -1.68 3.77
N ALA A 273 -25.12 -1.39 2.57
CA ALA A 273 -24.10 -2.24 1.96
C ALA A 273 -22.86 -2.30 2.86
N PRO A 274 -22.39 -3.50 3.25
CA PRO A 274 -21.17 -3.65 4.03
C PRO A 274 -19.96 -3.46 3.12
N ASN A 275 -18.87 -2.96 3.71
CA ASN A 275 -17.55 -3.03 3.12
C ASN A 275 -17.06 -4.49 3.05
N PRO A 276 -16.00 -4.79 2.28
CA PRO A 276 -15.50 -6.15 2.10
C PRO A 276 -14.48 -6.56 3.19
N THR A 277 -14.29 -5.75 4.24
CA THR A 277 -13.37 -6.09 5.33
C THR A 277 -14.01 -7.10 6.27
N GLU A 278 -13.23 -7.75 7.13
CA GLU A 278 -13.77 -8.71 8.10
C GLU A 278 -14.80 -8.05 9.04
N GLU A 279 -14.61 -6.76 9.33
CA GLU A 279 -15.52 -5.93 10.11
C GLU A 279 -16.83 -5.62 9.37
N GLN A 280 -16.95 -5.85 8.05
CA GLN A 280 -18.20 -5.68 7.29
C GLN A 280 -18.93 -4.36 7.61
N MET A 281 -18.17 -3.28 7.78
CA MET A 281 -18.71 -1.99 8.21
C MET A 281 -19.59 -1.40 7.13
N GLN A 282 -20.74 -0.87 7.51
CA GLN A 282 -21.59 -0.03 6.65
C GLN A 282 -21.17 1.45 6.74
N ALA A 283 -21.70 2.29 5.85
CA ALA A 283 -21.43 3.74 5.82
C ALA A 283 -21.73 4.45 7.16
N ILE A 284 -22.73 3.99 7.91
CA ILE A 284 -23.04 4.57 9.23
C ILE A 284 -21.97 4.27 10.29
N HIS A 285 -21.31 3.11 10.24
CA HIS A 285 -20.18 2.81 11.13
C HIS A 285 -18.97 3.68 10.78
N HIS A 286 -18.76 3.95 9.49
CA HIS A 286 -17.74 4.88 9.02
C HIS A 286 -17.94 6.30 9.58
N CYS A 287 -19.18 6.72 9.88
CA CYS A 287 -19.42 8.03 10.48
C CYS A 287 -18.84 8.14 11.90
N GLY A 288 -18.89 7.06 12.69
CA GLY A 288 -18.26 7.00 14.01
C GLY A 288 -16.75 6.75 13.95
N GLU A 289 -16.29 5.98 12.97
CA GLU A 289 -14.87 5.67 12.80
C GLU A 289 -14.06 6.86 12.27
N TRP A 290 -14.64 7.65 11.34
CA TRP A 290 -13.98 8.74 10.63
C TRP A 290 -14.50 10.12 11.06
N ALA A 291 -13.85 11.20 10.62
CA ALA A 291 -14.19 12.57 11.01
C ALA A 291 -15.45 13.10 10.32
N ALA A 292 -16.42 12.23 10.02
CA ALA A 292 -17.62 12.57 9.28
C ALA A 292 -18.43 13.68 9.96
N PHE A 293 -19.25 14.36 9.17
CA PHE A 293 -20.15 15.38 9.67
C PHE A 293 -21.45 14.74 10.15
N VAL A 294 -22.02 15.25 11.23
CA VAL A 294 -23.26 14.73 11.84
C VAL A 294 -24.45 14.76 10.87
N GLU A 295 -24.45 15.71 9.93
CA GLU A 295 -25.45 15.83 8.87
C GLU A 295 -25.41 14.64 7.89
N GLN A 296 -24.26 13.99 7.71
CA GLN A 296 -24.18 12.76 6.91
C GLN A 296 -24.88 11.61 7.63
N VAL A 297 -24.80 11.53 8.97
CA VAL A 297 -25.57 10.55 9.75
C VAL A 297 -27.07 10.78 9.55
N ASP A 298 -27.53 12.03 9.68
CA ASP A 298 -28.94 12.36 9.51
C ASP A 298 -29.46 11.91 8.15
N LEU A 299 -28.68 12.16 7.10
CA LEU A 299 -29.02 11.76 5.75
C LEU A 299 -29.01 10.23 5.55
N LEU A 300 -28.03 9.52 6.11
CA LEU A 300 -28.04 8.05 6.05
C LEU A 300 -29.28 7.47 6.75
N LEU A 301 -29.69 8.04 7.90
CA LEU A 301 -30.91 7.63 8.62
C LEU A 301 -32.18 7.91 7.82
N GLU A 302 -32.26 9.05 7.12
CA GLU A 302 -33.38 9.38 6.22
C GLU A 302 -33.57 8.32 5.13
N TYR A 303 -32.48 7.72 4.67
CA TYR A 303 -32.48 6.67 3.64
C TYR A 303 -32.53 5.24 4.21
N GLY A 304 -32.73 5.08 5.52
CA GLY A 304 -32.98 3.78 6.16
C GLY A 304 -31.74 3.07 6.70
N ALA A 305 -30.66 3.79 6.99
CA ALA A 305 -29.57 3.24 7.78
C ALA A 305 -30.04 2.89 9.20
N ASP A 306 -29.58 1.77 9.75
CA ASP A 306 -29.83 1.42 11.15
C ASP A 306 -28.78 2.09 12.05
N ILE A 307 -29.24 3.01 12.91
CA ILE A 307 -28.41 3.71 13.91
C ILE A 307 -27.68 2.77 14.87
N ASN A 308 -28.19 1.55 15.04
CA ASN A 308 -27.63 0.50 15.89
C ASN A 308 -27.13 -0.70 15.08
N ALA A 309 -26.85 -0.52 13.78
CA ALA A 309 -26.24 -1.58 12.98
C ALA A 309 -25.01 -2.14 13.70
N ALA A 310 -24.83 -3.45 13.63
CA ALA A 310 -23.67 -4.14 14.19
C ALA A 310 -22.73 -4.51 13.04
N ALA A 311 -21.48 -4.06 13.15
CA ALA A 311 -20.39 -4.52 12.30
C ALA A 311 -20.03 -5.99 12.63
N GLY A 312 -19.16 -6.61 11.84
CA GLY A 312 -18.68 -7.98 12.04
C GLY A 312 -17.93 -8.22 13.35
N ASN A 313 -17.45 -7.17 14.02
CA ASN A 313 -16.91 -7.20 15.38
C ASN A 313 -17.96 -6.89 16.46
N ASP A 314 -19.25 -6.84 16.08
CA ASP A 314 -20.42 -6.42 16.84
C ASP A 314 -20.42 -4.95 17.30
N TRP A 315 -19.50 -4.11 16.83
CA TRP A 315 -19.47 -2.70 17.22
C TRP A 315 -20.55 -1.91 16.49
N THR A 316 -21.21 -1.01 17.21
CA THR A 316 -22.18 -0.07 16.66
C THR A 316 -21.47 1.22 16.21
N PRO A 317 -22.11 2.08 15.40
CA PRO A 317 -21.58 3.39 15.06
C PRO A 317 -21.19 4.22 16.29
N LEU A 318 -21.95 4.11 17.39
CA LEU A 318 -21.64 4.80 18.64
C LEU A 318 -20.39 4.23 19.30
N ASP A 319 -20.18 2.91 19.27
CA ASP A 319 -18.95 2.30 19.81
C ASP A 319 -17.70 2.86 19.12
N TYR A 320 -17.72 2.95 17.79
CA TYR A 320 -16.63 3.55 17.01
C TYR A 320 -16.43 5.03 17.37
N ALA A 321 -17.50 5.82 17.45
CA ALA A 321 -17.39 7.24 17.79
C ALA A 321 -16.77 7.46 19.18
N MET A 322 -17.14 6.63 20.16
CA MET A 322 -16.58 6.69 21.53
C MET A 322 -15.12 6.25 21.57
N ASP A 323 -14.76 5.13 20.93
CA ASP A 323 -13.37 4.63 20.87
C ASP A 323 -12.43 5.65 20.20
N ARG A 324 -12.90 6.31 19.15
CA ARG A 324 -12.15 7.35 18.42
C ARG A 324 -12.18 8.72 19.11
N GLY A 325 -12.85 8.86 20.25
CA GLY A 325 -12.95 10.12 21.00
C GLY A 325 -13.71 11.23 20.27
N ARG A 326 -14.60 10.88 19.34
CA ARG A 326 -15.38 11.82 18.52
C ARG A 326 -16.62 12.29 19.27
N GLN A 327 -16.42 13.16 20.25
CA GLN A 327 -17.47 13.57 21.19
C GLN A 327 -18.73 14.12 20.51
N GLU A 328 -18.58 15.01 19.53
CA GLU A 328 -19.72 15.58 18.81
C GLU A 328 -20.53 14.50 18.08
N MET A 329 -19.85 13.61 17.35
CA MET A 329 -20.48 12.49 16.66
C MET A 329 -21.14 11.52 17.64
N ALA A 330 -20.47 11.18 18.74
CA ALA A 330 -21.03 10.30 19.76
C ALA A 330 -22.29 10.88 20.37
N SER A 331 -22.27 12.16 20.78
CA SER A 331 -23.45 12.86 21.30
C SER A 331 -24.59 12.93 20.29
N HIS A 332 -24.28 13.13 19.00
CA HIS A 332 -25.30 13.13 17.95
C HIS A 332 -25.91 11.75 17.75
N LEU A 333 -25.09 10.69 17.67
CA LEU A 333 -25.56 9.31 17.56
C LEU A 333 -26.46 8.94 18.75
N GLU A 334 -26.06 9.29 19.98
CA GLU A 334 -26.89 9.10 21.19
C GLU A 334 -28.22 9.86 21.11
N ALA A 335 -28.20 11.13 20.70
CA ALA A 335 -29.39 11.94 20.54
C ALA A 335 -30.36 11.36 19.49
N ARG A 336 -29.84 10.64 18.49
CA ARG A 336 -30.62 9.92 17.47
C ARG A 336 -31.02 8.50 17.90
N GLY A 337 -30.72 8.10 19.13
CA GLY A 337 -31.11 6.81 19.71
C GLY A 337 -30.10 5.67 19.51
N GLY A 338 -28.88 6.00 19.11
CA GLY A 338 -27.74 5.10 19.05
C GLY A 338 -27.37 4.57 20.44
N ARG A 339 -26.96 3.30 20.50
CA ARG A 339 -26.60 2.58 21.71
C ARG A 339 -25.30 1.85 21.50
N VAL A 340 -24.55 1.70 22.58
CA VAL A 340 -23.32 0.88 22.60
C VAL A 340 -23.67 -0.61 22.52
N SER A 341 -22.83 -1.41 21.87
CA SER A 341 -23.01 -2.88 21.76
C SER A 341 -22.84 -3.65 23.07
N GLY A 342 -22.42 -2.96 24.14
CA GLY A 342 -22.09 -3.54 25.45
C GLY A 342 -20.64 -4.03 25.57
N LYS A 343 -19.88 -4.07 24.48
CA LYS A 343 -18.44 -4.42 24.47
C LYS A 343 -17.51 -3.31 24.96
N LEU A 344 -18.00 -2.07 25.06
CA LEU A 344 -17.25 -0.93 25.61
C LEU A 344 -17.04 -0.97 27.14
N SER A 345 -17.36 -2.09 27.80
CA SER A 345 -17.10 -2.25 29.23
C SER A 345 -15.67 -2.76 29.48
N GLY A 346 -14.72 -1.81 29.54
CA GLY A 346 -13.32 -2.01 29.90
C GLY A 346 -12.75 -0.84 30.66
#